data_AF-A0A260BSR7-F1
#
_entry.id   AF-A0A260BSR7-F1
#
_cell.length_a   1.000
_cell.length_b   1.000
_cell.length_c   1.000
_cell.angle_alpha   90.00
_cell.angle_beta   90.00
_cell.angle_gamma   90.00
#
_symmetry.space_group_name_H-M   'P 1'
#
loop_
_entity.id
_entity.type
_entity.pdbx_description
1 polymer ?
#
loop_
_entity_poly.entity_id
_entity_poly.type
_entity_poly.pdbx_seq_one_letter_code
_entity_poly.pdbx_strand_id
1 'polypeptide(L)'
;MIVLGSRTAVLSPPVSVVWKALMRPDLHPLNRGFAWPIMFEDATLPRIVESSEFDRVVWSSPWPQLPDILLQFDLRPETRIRWTLLAHTPAPGQQTVEWLRDQVSHLVNIDLRNATGY
;
A
#
# COMPACT_ATOMS: atom_id res chain seq x y z
N MET A 1 -0.39 14.61 12.21
CA MET A 1 -0.61 13.19 11.83
C MET A 1 0.22 12.32 12.74
N ILE A 2 -0.28 11.15 13.10
CA ILE A 2 0.42 10.16 13.94
C ILE A 2 0.77 8.93 13.12
N VAL A 3 1.88 8.27 13.47
CA VAL A 3 2.29 7.00 12.86
C VAL A 3 1.71 5.86 13.68
N LEU A 4 0.86 5.03 13.05
CA LEU A 4 0.25 3.86 13.67
C LEU A 4 1.16 2.63 13.58
N GLY A 5 1.97 2.55 12.52
CA GLY A 5 2.90 1.46 12.31
C GLY A 5 3.71 1.66 11.04
N SER A 6 4.90 1.08 11.01
CA SER A 6 5.70 1.01 9.78
C SER A 6 6.48 -0.29 9.71
N ARG A 7 6.72 -0.77 8.49
CA ARG A 7 7.60 -1.92 8.25
C ARG A 7 8.28 -1.77 6.90
N THR A 8 9.47 -2.35 6.81
CA THR A 8 10.22 -2.43 5.55
C THR A 8 10.17 -3.86 5.03
N ALA A 9 9.95 -4.01 3.72
CA ALA A 9 10.03 -5.25 2.99
C ALA A 9 11.03 -5.11 1.84
N VAL A 10 11.72 -6.19 1.52
CA VAL A 10 12.52 -6.32 0.30
C VAL A 10 11.65 -7.00 -0.74
N LEU A 11 11.54 -6.43 -1.92
CA LEU A 11 10.84 -7.03 -3.05
C LEU A 11 11.87 -7.44 -4.12
N SER A 12 11.54 -8.41 -4.95
CA SER A 12 12.36 -8.79 -6.11
C SER A 12 12.28 -7.81 -7.30
N PRO A 13 11.12 -7.20 -7.63
CA PRO A 13 10.99 -6.31 -8.78
C PRO A 13 11.78 -5.00 -8.63
N PRO A 14 12.19 -4.38 -9.75
CA PRO A 14 12.73 -3.01 -9.75
C PRO A 14 11.75 -2.00 -9.16
N VAL A 15 12.28 -0.96 -8.52
CA VAL A 15 11.50 0.14 -7.93
C VAL A 15 10.53 0.77 -8.93
N SER A 16 10.93 0.91 -10.19
CA SER A 16 10.07 1.47 -11.24
C SER A 16 8.83 0.62 -11.53
N VAL A 17 8.93 -0.71 -11.41
CA VAL A 17 7.80 -1.63 -11.57
C VAL A 17 6.87 -1.53 -10.37
N VAL A 18 7.43 -1.53 -9.16
CA VAL A 18 6.67 -1.39 -7.92
C VAL A 18 5.94 -0.04 -7.88
N TRP A 19 6.61 1.06 -8.22
CA TRP A 19 6.01 2.39 -8.28
C TRP A 19 4.85 2.44 -9.27
N LYS A 20 5.01 1.88 -10.48
CA LYS A 20 3.94 1.83 -11.47
C LYS A 20 2.73 1.03 -10.99
N ALA A 21 2.94 -0.08 -10.31
CA ALA A 21 1.86 -0.84 -9.70
C ALA A 21 1.13 0.01 -8.65
N LEU A 22 1.87 0.64 -7.73
CA LEU A 22 1.32 1.52 -6.69
C LEU A 22 0.57 2.74 -7.24
N MET A 23 0.99 3.25 -8.39
CA MET A 23 0.33 4.36 -9.08
C MET A 23 -0.96 3.96 -9.81
N ARG A 24 -1.27 2.68 -9.93
CA ARG A 24 -2.49 2.17 -10.57
C ARG A 24 -3.08 1.01 -9.78
N PRO A 25 -3.65 1.27 -8.58
CA PRO A 25 -4.39 0.26 -7.83
C PRO A 25 -5.72 -0.14 -8.49
N ASP A 26 -6.09 0.50 -9.61
CA ASP A 26 -7.25 0.15 -10.41
C ASP A 26 -6.93 -0.87 -11.52
N LEU A 27 -5.66 -1.07 -11.86
CA LEU A 27 -5.24 -1.93 -12.95
C LEU A 27 -4.11 -2.86 -12.54
N HIS A 28 -4.29 -4.17 -12.77
CA HIS A 28 -3.20 -5.12 -12.59
C HIS A 28 -2.00 -4.75 -13.48
N PRO A 29 -0.77 -4.62 -12.93
CA PRO A 29 0.39 -4.10 -13.67
C PRO A 29 0.82 -4.99 -14.85
N LEU A 30 0.49 -6.29 -14.82
CA LEU A 30 0.67 -7.22 -15.94
C LEU A 30 -0.53 -7.29 -16.91
N ASN A 31 -1.45 -6.32 -16.91
CA ASN A 31 -2.63 -6.24 -17.80
C ASN A 31 -3.50 -7.52 -17.83
N ARG A 32 -3.70 -8.17 -16.68
CA ARG A 32 -4.45 -9.43 -16.57
C ARG A 32 -5.98 -9.27 -16.54
N GLY A 33 -6.49 -8.06 -16.75
CA GLY A 33 -7.94 -7.78 -16.86
C GLY A 33 -8.67 -7.54 -15.52
N PHE A 34 -7.99 -7.68 -14.39
CA PHE A 34 -8.54 -7.39 -13.05
C PHE A 34 -7.78 -6.24 -12.39
N ALA A 35 -8.34 -5.63 -11.35
CA ALA A 35 -7.61 -4.68 -10.51
C ALA A 35 -6.68 -5.45 -9.54
N TRP A 36 -5.55 -4.87 -9.21
CA TRP A 36 -4.78 -5.26 -8.02
C TRP A 36 -4.90 -4.08 -7.05
N PRO A 37 -4.99 -4.25 -5.73
CA PRO A 37 -4.80 -5.47 -4.95
C PRO A 37 -6.06 -6.36 -4.89
N ILE A 38 -5.86 -7.69 -4.86
CA ILE A 38 -6.95 -8.67 -4.76
C ILE A 38 -7.67 -8.52 -3.42
N MET A 39 -6.94 -8.17 -2.35
CA MET A 39 -7.55 -7.94 -1.05
C MET A 39 -8.60 -6.81 -1.02
N PHE A 40 -8.64 -5.97 -2.07
CA PHE A 40 -9.62 -4.89 -2.21
C PHE A 40 -10.65 -5.15 -3.31
N GLU A 41 -10.77 -6.38 -3.84
CA GLU A 41 -11.71 -6.72 -4.92
C GLU A 41 -13.17 -6.37 -4.56
N ASP A 42 -13.55 -6.56 -3.29
CA ASP A 42 -14.86 -6.17 -2.75
C ASP A 42 -14.83 -4.83 -1.97
N ALA A 43 -13.70 -4.13 -1.96
CA ALA A 43 -13.47 -2.93 -1.16
C ALA A 43 -13.37 -1.66 -2.01
N THR A 44 -13.25 -0.52 -1.34
CA THR A 44 -13.02 0.75 -2.03
C THR A 44 -11.56 0.82 -2.48
N LEU A 45 -11.35 0.95 -3.79
CA LEU A 45 -10.01 1.15 -4.33
C LEU A 45 -9.37 2.43 -3.76
N PRO A 46 -8.13 2.35 -3.26
CA PRO A 46 -7.44 3.52 -2.73
C PRO A 46 -7.16 4.53 -3.84
N ARG A 47 -7.29 5.82 -3.51
CA ARG A 47 -6.91 6.93 -4.39
C ARG A 47 -5.51 7.39 -4.05
N ILE A 48 -4.79 7.91 -5.04
CA ILE A 48 -3.46 8.48 -4.82
C ILE A 48 -3.64 9.91 -4.31
N VAL A 49 -3.19 10.15 -3.09
CA VAL A 49 -3.24 11.45 -2.42
C VAL A 49 -2.00 12.27 -2.75
N GLU A 50 -0.84 11.62 -2.77
CA GLU A 50 0.46 12.23 -3.08
C GLU A 50 1.33 11.19 -3.78
N SER A 51 2.20 11.63 -4.68
CA SER A 51 3.23 10.77 -5.26
C SER A 51 4.48 11.56 -5.60
N SER A 52 5.62 10.88 -5.51
CA SER A 52 6.91 11.33 -6.00
C SER A 52 7.51 10.18 -6.80
N GLU A 53 7.98 10.47 -8.02
CA GLU A 53 8.40 9.45 -8.97
C GLU A 53 9.52 8.58 -8.37
N PHE A 54 9.29 7.26 -8.32
CA PHE A 54 10.20 6.25 -7.77
C PHE A 54 10.60 6.39 -6.29
N ASP A 55 10.14 7.43 -5.59
CA ASP A 55 10.48 7.70 -4.20
C ASP A 55 9.31 7.45 -3.25
N ARG A 56 8.09 7.83 -3.64
CA ARG A 56 6.94 7.77 -2.74
C ARG A 56 5.60 7.64 -3.44
N VAL A 57 4.69 6.89 -2.84
CA VAL A 57 3.25 6.92 -3.17
C VAL A 57 2.46 6.95 -1.87
N VAL A 58 1.47 7.83 -1.76
CA VAL A 58 0.54 7.90 -0.62
C VAL A 58 -0.85 7.59 -1.11
N TRP A 59 -1.45 6.58 -0.50
CA TRP A 59 -2.82 6.17 -0.75
C TRP A 59 -3.76 6.74 0.32
N SER A 60 -4.98 7.09 -0.11
CA SER A 60 -6.12 7.24 0.78
C SER A 60 -6.46 5.91 1.43
N SER A 61 -7.28 5.93 2.48
CA SER A 61 -7.70 4.69 3.13
C SER A 61 -8.43 3.78 2.13
N PRO A 62 -7.98 2.52 1.97
CA PRO A 62 -8.73 1.50 1.25
C PRO A 62 -9.84 0.88 2.12
N TRP A 63 -9.91 1.21 3.41
CA TRP A 63 -10.87 0.64 4.36
C TRP A 63 -12.03 1.61 4.61
N PRO A 64 -13.26 1.29 4.16
CA PRO A 64 -14.41 2.21 4.29
C PRO A 64 -14.74 2.56 5.74
N GLN A 65 -14.47 1.65 6.69
CA GLN A 65 -14.71 1.86 8.12
C GLN A 65 -13.70 2.81 8.77
N LEU A 66 -12.58 3.10 8.08
CA LEU A 66 -11.47 3.90 8.60
C LEU A 66 -11.00 4.90 7.53
N PRO A 67 -11.86 5.83 7.07
CA PRO A 67 -11.58 6.68 5.91
C PRO A 67 -10.42 7.66 6.14
N ASP A 68 -10.11 7.99 7.39
CA ASP A 68 -9.08 8.98 7.77
C ASP A 68 -7.65 8.41 7.84
N ILE A 69 -7.47 7.15 7.46
CA ILE A 69 -6.16 6.50 7.42
C ILE A 69 -5.48 6.82 6.08
N LEU A 70 -4.20 7.19 6.13
CA LEU A 70 -3.35 7.24 4.93
C LEU A 70 -2.33 6.12 4.98
N LEU A 71 -2.07 5.54 3.82
CA LEU A 71 -1.06 4.52 3.64
C LEU A 71 0.06 5.07 2.76
N GLN A 72 1.20 5.36 3.38
CA GLN A 72 2.38 5.87 2.69
C GLN A 72 3.33 4.72 2.36
N PHE A 73 3.76 4.66 1.11
CA PHE A 73 4.82 3.80 0.62
C PHE A 73 6.03 4.66 0.27
N ASP A 74 7.13 4.50 1.01
CA ASP A 74 8.43 5.03 0.62
C ASP A 74 9.19 3.92 -0.12
N LEU A 75 9.58 4.21 -1.34
CA LEU A 75 10.42 3.35 -2.16
C LEU A 75 11.87 3.74 -1.96
N ARG A 76 12.75 2.74 -1.91
CA ARG A 76 14.17 2.94 -1.74
C ARG A 76 14.92 2.18 -2.83
N PRO A 77 16.13 2.65 -3.21
CA PRO A 77 17.04 1.86 -4.02
C PRO A 77 17.24 0.45 -3.43
N GLU A 78 17.67 -0.51 -4.26
CA GLU A 78 17.82 -1.93 -3.86
C GLU A 78 16.49 -2.62 -3.53
N THR A 79 15.44 -2.26 -4.26
CA THR A 79 14.13 -2.95 -4.25
C THR A 79 13.45 -3.02 -2.88
N ARG A 80 13.77 -2.08 -1.99
CA ARG A 80 13.15 -1.96 -0.66
C ARG A 80 11.93 -1.05 -0.71
N ILE A 81 10.87 -1.46 -0.04
CA ILE A 81 9.68 -0.65 0.19
C ILE A 81 9.45 -0.55 1.69
N ARG A 82 9.19 0.65 2.18
CA ARG A 82 8.71 0.89 3.53
C ARG A 82 7.29 1.38 3.46
N TRP A 83 6.38 0.67 4.08
CA TRP A 83 5.02 1.15 4.27
C TRP A 83 4.86 1.76 5.66
N THR A 84 4.06 2.81 5.75
CA THR A 84 3.74 3.54 6.98
C THR A 84 2.25 3.83 7.01
N LEU A 85 1.59 3.39 8.09
CA LEU A 85 0.20 3.73 8.38
C LEU A 85 0.17 5.06 9.15
N LEU A 86 -0.57 6.03 8.60
CA LEU A 86 -0.73 7.36 9.15
C LEU A 86 -2.20 7.60 9.48
N ALA A 87 -2.46 8.32 10.58
CA ALA A 87 -3.82 8.71 10.95
C ALA A 87 -3.87 10.15 11.48
N HIS A 88 -5.05 10.74 11.43
CA HIS A 88 -5.38 11.91 12.22
C HIS A 88 -5.77 11.50 13.64
N THR A 89 -5.73 12.45 14.58
CA THR A 89 -6.17 12.23 15.96
C THR A 89 -7.69 12.31 16.03
N PRO A 90 -8.39 11.42 16.75
CA PRO A 90 -7.86 10.38 17.64
C PRO A 90 -7.34 9.13 16.92
N ALA A 91 -6.30 8.51 17.48
CA ALA A 91 -5.78 7.24 16.99
C ALA A 91 -6.83 6.13 17.12
N PRO A 92 -6.94 5.20 16.15
CA PRO A 92 -7.71 3.98 16.35
C PRO A 92 -7.11 3.14 17.49
N GLY A 93 -7.95 2.29 18.10
CA GLY A 93 -7.52 1.40 19.18
C GLY A 93 -6.42 0.42 18.74
N GLN A 94 -5.66 -0.11 19.70
CA GLN A 94 -4.51 -0.98 19.43
C GLN A 94 -4.86 -2.21 18.58
N GLN A 95 -5.99 -2.87 18.86
CA GLN A 95 -6.44 -4.03 18.07
C GLN A 95 -6.68 -3.69 16.60
N THR A 96 -7.25 -2.51 16.33
CA THR A 96 -7.45 -2.01 14.96
C THR A 96 -6.12 -1.72 14.29
N VAL A 97 -5.16 -1.14 15.01
CA VAL A 97 -3.81 -0.88 14.50
C VAL A 97 -3.10 -2.17 14.12
N GLU A 98 -3.18 -3.21 14.96
CA GLU A 98 -2.59 -4.53 14.69
C GLU A 98 -3.22 -5.16 13.45
N TRP A 99 -4.56 -5.16 13.37
CA TRP A 99 -5.27 -5.63 12.18
C TRP A 99 -4.84 -4.89 10.91
N LEU A 100 -4.75 -3.56 10.93
CA LEU A 100 -4.29 -2.76 9.79
C LEU A 100 -2.86 -3.12 9.37
N ARG A 101 -1.96 -3.35 10.34
CA ARG A 101 -0.58 -3.74 10.06
C ARG A 101 -0.51 -5.11 9.37
N ASP A 102 -1.36 -6.04 9.75
CA ASP A 102 -1.45 -7.35 9.09
C ASP A 102 -2.01 -7.23 7.68
N GLN A 103 -3.06 -6.41 7.48
CA GLN A 103 -3.62 -6.14 6.16
C GLN A 103 -2.58 -5.54 5.20
N VAL A 104 -1.83 -4.52 5.63
CA VAL A 104 -0.76 -3.93 4.79
C VAL A 104 0.41 -4.89 4.60
N SER A 105 0.73 -5.71 5.61
CA SER A 105 1.74 -6.74 5.45
C SER A 105 1.35 -7.76 4.38
N HIS A 106 0.08 -8.16 4.33
CA HIS A 106 -0.45 -9.04 3.29
C HIS A 106 -0.38 -8.36 1.92
N LEU A 107 -0.87 -7.12 1.81
CA LEU A 107 -0.82 -6.31 0.59
C LEU A 107 0.57 -6.28 -0.03
N VAL A 108 1.60 -5.98 0.77
CA VAL A 108 2.96 -5.77 0.27
C VAL A 108 3.68 -7.09 0.02
N ASN A 109 3.49 -8.10 0.87
CA ASN A 109 4.25 -9.35 0.76
C ASN A 109 3.56 -10.41 -0.11
N ILE A 110 2.27 -10.28 -0.40
CA ILE A 110 1.51 -11.25 -1.19
C ILE A 110 0.99 -10.57 -2.45
N ASP A 111 0.05 -9.65 -2.34
CA ASP A 111 -0.64 -9.06 -3.50
C ASP A 111 0.31 -8.33 -4.43
N LEU A 112 1.17 -7.46 -3.90
CA LEU A 112 2.12 -6.70 -4.70
C LEU A 112 3.17 -7.60 -5.38
N ARG A 113 3.63 -8.66 -4.69
CA ARG A 113 4.56 -9.64 -5.29
C ARG A 113 3.90 -10.43 -6.41
N ASN A 114 2.70 -10.94 -6.15
CA ASN A 114 1.91 -11.65 -7.16
C ASN A 114 1.58 -10.77 -8.36
N ALA A 115 1.21 -9.52 -8.12
CA ALA A 115 0.86 -8.56 -9.15
C ALA A 115 2.06 -8.23 -10.04
N THR A 116 3.23 -8.03 -9.45
CA THR A 116 4.46 -7.69 -10.19
C THR A 116 5.11 -8.90 -10.86
N GLY A 117 4.84 -10.12 -10.40
CA GLY A 117 5.28 -11.37 -11.04
C GLY A 117 6.73 -11.76 -10.78
N TYR A 118 7.31 -11.31 -9.66
CA TYR A 118 8.69 -11.64 -9.23
C TYR A 118 8.74 -12.28 -7.84
#